data_AF-A0A7C3CBT1-F1
#
_entry.id   AF-A0A7C3CBT1-F1
#
_cell.length_a   1.000
_cell.length_b   1.000
_cell.length_c   1.000
_cell.angle_alpha   90.00
_cell.angle_beta   90.00
_cell.angle_gamma   90.00
#
_symmetry.space_group_name_H-M   'P 1'
#
loop_
_entity.id
_entity.type
_entity.pdbx_description
1 polymer ?
#
loop_
_entity_poly.entity_id
_entity_poly.type
_entity_poly.pdbx_seq_one_letter_code
_entity_poly.pdbx_strand_id
1 'polypeptide(L)'
;EGYEAQIRPRSGLSIKKGLSLVNSPGTIDSDYRGEIGVIMINLSKEVQTIEPSERIAQMVIAQYEQANFIEVVELSESERGAGGFGSTGS
;
A
#
# COMPACT_ATOMS: atom_id res chain seq x y z
N GLU A 1 12.84 13.70 -3.97
CA GLU A 1 11.89 14.59 -3.28
C GLU A 1 10.58 14.68 -4.05
N GLY A 2 9.45 14.59 -3.34
CA GLY A 2 8.10 14.72 -3.91
C GLY A 2 7.51 13.46 -4.56
N TYR A 3 8.27 12.35 -4.59
CA TYR A 3 7.83 11.07 -5.15
C TYR A 3 8.25 9.91 -4.26
N GLU A 4 7.36 8.92 -4.12
CA GLU A 4 7.64 7.63 -3.51
C GLU A 4 7.39 6.50 -4.51
N ALA A 5 8.03 5.36 -4.29
CA ALA A 5 7.61 4.13 -4.98
C ALA A 5 6.74 3.29 -4.04
N GLN A 6 5.70 2.68 -4.60
CA GLN A 6 4.77 1.83 -3.88
C GLN A 6 4.82 0.42 -4.45
N ILE A 7 5.19 -0.54 -3.62
CA ILE A 7 5.19 -1.97 -3.95
C ILE A 7 3.82 -2.55 -3.60
N ARG A 8 3.14 -3.11 -4.59
CA ARG A 8 1.76 -3.63 -4.48
C ARG A 8 1.70 -5.10 -4.91
N PRO A 9 0.78 -5.90 -4.34
CA PRO A 9 0.53 -7.26 -4.79
C PRO A 9 -0.03 -7.26 -6.21
N ARG A 10 0.22 -8.35 -6.95
CA ARG A 10 -0.40 -8.57 -8.26
C ARG A 10 -1.74 -9.28 -8.07
N SER A 11 -2.82 -8.71 -8.59
CA SER A 11 -4.19 -9.25 -8.45
C SER A 11 -4.29 -10.72 -8.83
N GLY A 12 -3.62 -11.14 -9.90
CA GLY A 12 -3.60 -12.53 -10.35
C GLY A 12 -2.99 -13.50 -9.33
N LEU A 13 -1.93 -13.11 -8.62
CA LEU A 13 -1.33 -13.93 -7.57
C LEU A 13 -2.22 -13.94 -6.31
N SER A 14 -2.82 -12.81 -5.98
CA SER A 14 -3.72 -12.70 -4.83
C SER A 14 -4.98 -13.56 -5.00
N ILE A 15 -5.64 -13.51 -6.16
CA ILE A 15 -6.88 -14.27 -6.38
C ILE A 15 -6.65 -15.76 -6.63
N LYS A 16 -5.55 -16.12 -7.31
CA LYS A 16 -5.30 -17.53 -7.71
C LYS A 16 -4.49 -18.32 -6.68
N LYS A 17 -3.53 -17.66 -6.01
CA LYS A 17 -2.58 -18.30 -5.09
C LYS A 17 -2.74 -17.83 -3.64
N GLY A 18 -3.59 -16.83 -3.37
CA GLY A 18 -3.70 -16.23 -2.03
C GLY A 18 -2.42 -15.50 -1.57
N LEU A 19 -1.55 -15.11 -2.49
CA LEU A 19 -0.32 -14.40 -2.17
C LEU A 19 -0.57 -12.88 -2.10
N SER A 20 -0.09 -12.27 -1.01
CA SER A 20 -0.18 -10.82 -0.78
C SER A 20 1.12 -10.29 -0.18
N LEU A 21 1.20 -8.99 0.06
CA LEU A 21 2.31 -8.36 0.78
C LEU A 21 1.83 -7.86 2.13
N VAL A 22 2.59 -8.16 3.19
CA VAL A 22 2.22 -7.80 4.58
C VAL A 22 2.11 -6.29 4.75
N ASN A 23 3.01 -5.55 4.12
CA ASN A 23 3.10 -4.10 4.20
C ASN A 23 2.40 -3.39 3.03
N SER A 24 1.50 -4.04 2.28
CA SER A 24 0.90 -3.43 1.09
C SER A 24 0.01 -2.22 1.41
N PRO A 25 0.15 -1.08 0.69
CA PRO A 25 1.23 -0.78 -0.26
C PRO A 25 2.55 -0.50 0.49
N GLY A 26 3.63 -1.18 0.09
CA GLY A 26 4.94 -0.97 0.69
C GLY A 26 5.61 0.28 0.14
N THR A 27 5.86 1.27 0.98
CA THR A 27 6.52 2.53 0.59
C THR A 27 8.02 2.36 0.48
N ILE A 28 8.61 2.95 -0.56
CA ILE A 28 10.04 3.11 -0.76
C ILE A 28 10.33 4.61 -0.82
N ASP A 29 11.14 5.08 0.13
CA ASP A 29 11.53 6.48 0.23
C ASP A 29 12.44 6.92 -0.92
N SER A 30 12.35 8.20 -1.29
CA SER A 30 13.04 8.74 -2.46
C SER A 30 14.58 8.74 -2.35
N ASP A 31 15.11 8.61 -1.14
CA ASP A 31 16.54 8.55 -0.82
C ASP A 31 17.05 7.11 -0.60
N TYR A 32 16.17 6.09 -0.61
CA TYR A 32 16.58 4.70 -0.51
C TYR A 32 17.39 4.25 -1.74
N ARG A 33 18.52 3.56 -1.52
CA ARG A 33 19.44 3.07 -2.57
C ARG A 33 19.80 1.59 -2.43
N GLY A 34 19.20 0.91 -1.46
CA GLY A 34 19.42 -0.52 -1.25
C GLY A 34 18.61 -1.39 -2.22
N GLU A 35 18.77 -2.69 -2.07
CA GLU A 35 17.94 -3.68 -2.77
C GLU A 35 16.48 -3.59 -2.28
N ILE A 36 15.53 -3.72 -3.21
CA ILE A 36 14.10 -3.70 -2.90
C ILE A 36 13.64 -5.12 -2.58
N GLY A 37 13.30 -5.36 -1.33
CA GLY A 37 12.67 -6.61 -0.87
C GLY A 37 11.15 -6.58 -0.99
N VAL A 38 10.54 -7.77 -1.08
CA VAL A 38 9.09 -7.97 -1.12
C VAL A 38 8.67 -8.84 0.07
N ILE A 39 7.97 -8.25 1.05
CA ILE A 39 7.55 -8.94 2.28
C ILE A 39 6.26 -9.70 2.00
N MET A 40 6.41 -10.89 1.41
CA MET A 40 5.29 -11.71 0.97
C MET A 40 4.66 -12.51 2.11
N ILE A 41 3.35 -12.68 2.04
CA ILE A 41 2.56 -13.58 2.89
C ILE A 41 1.70 -14.50 2.03
N ASN A 42 1.60 -15.76 2.45
CA ASN A 42 0.64 -16.71 1.92
C ASN A 42 -0.60 -16.73 2.82
N LEU A 43 -1.71 -16.20 2.30
CA LEU A 43 -3.01 -16.16 2.99
C LEU A 43 -3.89 -17.37 2.62
N SER A 44 -3.43 -18.23 1.71
CA SER A 44 -4.13 -19.47 1.37
C SER A 44 -3.85 -20.56 2.41
N LYS A 45 -4.60 -21.67 2.31
CA LYS A 45 -4.34 -22.89 3.10
C LYS A 45 -3.39 -23.86 2.41
N GLU A 46 -2.97 -23.55 1.18
CA GLU A 46 -2.14 -24.41 0.35
C GLU A 46 -0.70 -23.91 0.32
N VAL A 47 0.26 -24.83 0.20
CA VAL A 47 1.65 -24.44 -0.06
C VAL A 47 1.75 -23.77 -1.42
N GLN A 48 2.40 -22.61 -1.47
CA GLN A 48 2.64 -21.87 -2.70
C GLN A 48 4.14 -21.83 -2.99
N THR A 49 4.51 -22.23 -4.21
CA THR A 49 5.88 -22.10 -4.73
C THR A 49 5.99 -20.86 -5.60
N ILE A 50 7.09 -20.13 -5.42
CA ILE A 50 7.49 -19.00 -6.25
C ILE A 50 8.73 -19.45 -7.01
N GLU A 51 8.65 -19.42 -8.33
CA GLU A 51 9.78 -19.81 -9.16
C GLU A 51 10.73 -18.63 -9.40
N PRO A 52 12.04 -18.88 -9.61
CA PRO A 52 12.96 -17.84 -10.04
C PRO A 52 12.43 -17.10 -11.27
N SER A 53 12.56 -15.78 -11.28
CA SER A 53 12.04 -14.87 -12.32
C SER A 53 10.50 -14.77 -12.40
N GLU A 54 9.74 -15.39 -11.50
CA GLU A 54 8.31 -15.12 -11.39
C GLU A 54 8.07 -13.64 -11.01
N ARG A 55 7.17 -12.97 -11.72
CA ARG A 55 6.79 -11.59 -11.40
C ARG A 55 5.90 -11.61 -10.15
N ILE A 56 6.44 -11.24 -9.00
CA ILE A 56 5.77 -11.40 -7.70
C ILE A 56 5.05 -10.15 -7.16
N ALA A 57 5.44 -8.96 -7.61
CA ALA A 57 4.87 -7.69 -7.19
C ALA A 57 4.82 -6.71 -8.38
N GLN A 58 4.27 -5.52 -8.14
CA GLN A 58 4.32 -4.41 -9.08
C GLN A 58 4.66 -3.12 -8.34
N MET A 59 5.35 -2.21 -9.02
CA MET A 59 5.77 -0.92 -8.47
C MET A 59 4.97 0.20 -9.14
N VAL A 60 4.53 1.17 -8.35
CA VAL A 60 3.91 2.42 -8.83
C VAL A 60 4.72 3.58 -8.29
N ILE A 61 5.12 4.51 -9.14
CA ILE A 61 5.71 5.78 -8.71
C ILE A 61 4.58 6.79 -8.52
N ALA A 62 4.46 7.36 -7.34
CA ALA A 62 3.40 8.29 -6.97
C ALA A 62 3.99 9.59 -6.41
N GLN A 63 3.33 10.71 -6.68
CA GLN A 63 3.63 11.97 -5.99
C GLN A 63 3.12 11.91 -4.56
N TYR A 64 3.90 12.46 -3.62
CA TYR A 64 3.45 12.69 -2.25
C TYR A 64 3.63 14.15 -1.88
N GLU A 65 2.79 14.61 -0.94
CA GLU A 65 2.87 15.96 -0.37
C GLU A 65 3.48 15.89 1.03
N GLN A 66 4.39 16.82 1.33
CA GLN A 66 4.90 16.99 2.68
C GLN A 66 4.00 17.96 3.45
N ALA A 67 3.21 17.43 4.38
CA ALA A 67 2.31 18.25 5.18
C ALA A 67 3.07 19.10 6.21
N ASN A 68 2.77 20.39 6.24
CA ASN A 68 3.13 21.28 7.34
C ASN A 68 1.92 21.40 8.27
N PHE A 69 1.97 20.76 9.43
CA PHE A 69 0.85 20.80 10.39
C PHE A 69 0.72 22.20 11.01
N ILE A 70 -0.52 22.71 11.05
CA ILE A 70 -0.88 23.97 11.70
C ILE A 70 -1.89 23.64 12.80
N GLU A 71 -1.50 23.88 14.05
CA GLU A 71 -2.37 23.64 15.21
C GLU A 71 -3.47 24.69 15.30
N VAL A 72 -4.71 24.25 15.52
CA VAL A 72 -5.90 25.10 15.66
C VAL A 72 -6.80 24.58 16.77
N VAL A 73 -7.60 25.46 17.37
CA VAL A 73 -8.54 25.10 18.45
C VAL A 73 -9.72 24.28 17.91
N GLU A 74 -10.20 24.58 16.69
CA GLU A 74 -11.36 23.93 16.07
C GLU A 74 -11.21 23.87 14.54
N LEU A 75 -11.70 22.79 13.94
CA LEU A 75 -11.76 22.60 12.49
C LEU A 75 -13.09 23.15 11.94
N SER A 76 -13.10 23.61 10.69
CA SER A 76 -14.34 24.00 10.01
C SER A 76 -15.27 22.80 9.78
N GLU A 77 -16.59 23.05 9.80
CA GLU A 77 -17.58 22.03 9.48
C GLU A 77 -17.44 21.51 8.03
N SER A 78 -17.83 20.26 7.80
CA SER A 78 -17.92 19.65 6.47
C SER A 78 -19.15 18.77 6.38
N GLU A 79 -19.69 18.56 5.16
CA GLU A 79 -20.86 17.69 4.94
C GLU A 79 -20.66 16.26 5.46
N ARG A 80 -19.40 15.76 5.47
CA ARG A 80 -19.06 14.44 6.00
C ARG A 80 -18.93 14.42 7.52
N GLY A 81 -18.53 15.54 8.13
CA GLY A 81 -18.27 15.64 9.56
C GLY A 81 -17.36 14.52 10.09
N ALA A 82 -17.73 13.89 11.20
CA ALA A 82 -17.03 12.76 11.80
C ALA A 82 -17.38 11.38 11.20
N GLY A 83 -18.13 11.32 10.09
CA GLY A 83 -18.55 10.07 9.46
C GLY A 83 -17.40 9.26 8.84
N GLY A 84 -17.25 8.00 9.23
CA GLY A 84 -16.29 7.04 8.67
C GLY A 84 -16.80 5.59 8.70
N PHE A 85 -16.01 4.65 8.20
CA PHE A 85 -16.30 3.20 8.28
C PHE A 85 -17.66 2.76 7.70
N GLY A 86 -18.02 3.24 6.51
CA GLY A 86 -19.30 2.88 5.88
C GLY A 86 -20.49 3.72 6.37
N SER A 87 -20.24 4.89 6.96
CA SER A 87 -21.26 5.84 7.45
C SER A 87 -22.28 6.30 6.40
N THR A 88 -22.05 6.05 5.11
CA THR A 88 -23.01 6.34 4.02
C THR A 88 -24.03 5.23 3.80
N GLY A 89 -23.93 4.09 4.50
CA GLY A 89 -24.75 2.91 4.24
C GLY A 89 -24.29 2.13 3.00
N SER A 90 -24.56 0.82 3.02
CA SER A 90 -24.28 -0.16 1.97
C SER A 90 -25.31 -0.16 0.84
#